data_AF-A0A845DLC3-F1
#
_entry.id   AF-A0A845DLC3-F1
#
_cell.length_a   1.000
_cell.length_b   1.000
_cell.length_c   1.000
_cell.angle_alpha   90.00
_cell.angle_beta   90.00
_cell.angle_gamma   90.00
#
_symmetry.space_group_name_H-M   'P 1'
#
loop_
_entity.id
_entity.type
_entity.pdbx_description
1 polymer ?
#
loop_
_entity_poly.entity_id
_entity_poly.type
_entity_poly.pdbx_seq_one_letter_code
_entity_poly.pdbx_strand_id
1 'polypeptide(L)'
;MRIMRNKWMMTVINIAVVTLLFTLLAPVYDLYHYINQLFYLAYFYLGIGMIAWVTRGGFFDGITYGFRRFTNRMSRNGDYMEDWKDKPLPSKTINQSWPRFFLFHGCVLMLGLLILLLFYYLL
;
A
#
# COMPACT_ATOMS: atom_id res chain seq x y z
N MET A 1 -4.58 -16.89 8.45
CA MET A 1 -4.58 -16.45 7.03
C MET A 1 -3.86 -17.48 6.16
N ARG A 2 -4.51 -18.58 5.77
CA ARG A 2 -3.87 -19.68 5.01
C ARG A 2 -3.86 -19.43 3.49
N ILE A 3 -4.71 -18.53 3.01
CA ILE A 3 -4.82 -18.09 1.61
C ILE A 3 -3.59 -17.26 1.16
N MET A 4 -2.91 -16.57 2.08
CA MET A 4 -1.66 -15.85 1.81
C MET A 4 -0.43 -16.76 1.67
N ARG A 5 -0.58 -18.10 1.76
CA ARG A 5 0.56 -19.02 1.68
C ARG A 5 1.12 -19.13 0.26
N ASN A 6 0.27 -19.00 -0.76
CA ASN A 6 0.70 -19.06 -2.15
C ASN A 6 0.63 -17.67 -2.82
N LYS A 7 1.77 -16.98 -2.86
CA LYS A 7 1.90 -15.64 -3.46
C LYS A 7 1.40 -15.61 -4.90
N TRP A 8 1.61 -16.68 -5.67
CA TRP A 8 1.19 -16.77 -7.06
C TRP A 8 -0.33 -16.89 -7.23
N MET A 9 -1.01 -17.58 -6.31
CA MET A 9 -2.47 -17.67 -6.32
C MET A 9 -3.10 -16.28 -6.15
N MET A 10 -2.52 -15.44 -5.30
CA MET A 10 -2.97 -14.06 -5.13
C MET A 10 -2.72 -13.20 -6.37
N THR A 11 -1.64 -13.44 -7.11
CA THR A 11 -1.41 -12.77 -8.40
C THR A 11 -2.48 -13.18 -9.42
N VAL A 12 -2.84 -14.46 -9.49
CA VAL A 12 -3.92 -14.94 -10.38
C VAL A 12 -5.26 -14.28 -10.01
N ILE A 13 -5.58 -14.18 -8.72
CA ILE A 13 -6.77 -13.48 -8.25
C ILE A 13 -6.74 -12.01 -8.67
N ASN A 14 -5.60 -11.33 -8.53
CA ASN A 14 -5.47 -9.95 -8.98
C ASN A 14 -5.68 -9.79 -10.48
N ILE A 15 -5.13 -10.68 -11.30
CA ILE A 15 -5.37 -10.68 -12.74
C ILE A 15 -6.87 -10.88 -13.03
N ALA A 16 -7.52 -11.85 -12.39
CA ALA A 16 -8.95 -12.07 -12.53
C ALA A 16 -9.78 -10.84 -12.13
N VAL A 17 -9.38 -10.12 -11.07
CA VAL A 17 -10.00 -8.86 -10.66
C VAL A 17 -9.79 -7.78 -11.72
N VAL A 18 -8.59 -7.62 -12.28
CA VAL A 18 -8.35 -6.67 -13.38
C VAL A 18 -9.21 -7.00 -14.59
N THR A 19 -9.27 -8.28 -14.99
CA THR A 19 -10.10 -8.72 -16.11
C THR A 19 -11.58 -8.45 -15.85
N LEU A 20 -12.06 -8.70 -14.62
CA LEU A 20 -13.45 -8.41 -14.24
C LEU A 20 -13.74 -6.90 -14.25
N LEU A 21 -12.86 -6.07 -13.71
CA LEU A 21 -13.02 -4.61 -13.73
C LEU A 21 -13.00 -4.07 -15.16
N PHE A 22 -12.13 -4.62 -16.00
CA PHE A 22 -12.08 -4.30 -17.42
C PHE A 22 -13.39 -4.65 -18.13
N THR A 23 -13.94 -5.86 -17.92
CA THR A 23 -15.18 -6.24 -18.60
C THR A 23 -16.40 -5.45 -18.14
N LEU A 24 -16.39 -4.94 -16.91
CA LEU A 24 -17.52 -4.18 -16.35
C LEU A 24 -17.43 -2.66 -16.59
N LEU A 25 -16.23 -2.09 -16.62
CA LEU A 25 -16.02 -0.63 -16.61
C LEU A 25 -15.38 -0.08 -17.88
N ALA A 26 -14.81 -0.93 -18.75
CA ALA A 26 -14.17 -0.43 -19.95
C ALA A 26 -15.23 0.09 -20.95
N PRO A 27 -15.10 1.33 -21.44
CA PRO A 27 -15.98 1.86 -22.48
C PRO A 27 -15.75 1.17 -23.82
N VAL A 28 -14.52 0.71 -24.07
CA VAL A 28 -14.11 -0.02 -25.28
C VAL A 28 -13.22 -1.18 -24.87
N TYR A 29 -13.43 -2.34 -25.49
CA TYR A 29 -12.62 -3.54 -25.25
C TYR A 29 -11.34 -3.53 -26.08
N ASP A 30 -10.40 -2.66 -25.71
CA ASP A 30 -9.06 -2.59 -26.31
C ASP A 30 -7.96 -2.82 -25.26
N LEU A 31 -6.72 -2.97 -25.74
CA LEU A 31 -5.56 -3.17 -24.89
C LEU A 31 -5.27 -1.96 -24.00
N TYR A 32 -5.56 -0.74 -24.47
CA TYR A 32 -5.33 0.50 -23.75
C TYR A 32 -6.15 0.56 -22.45
N HIS A 33 -7.45 0.27 -22.52
CA HIS A 33 -8.32 0.27 -21.36
C HIS A 33 -7.97 -0.88 -20.39
N TYR A 34 -7.48 -2.01 -20.90
CA TYR A 34 -6.98 -3.08 -20.04
C TYR A 34 -5.74 -2.66 -19.25
N ILE A 35 -4.77 -2.00 -19.92
CA ILE A 35 -3.59 -1.42 -19.28
C ILE A 35 -4.00 -0.41 -18.20
N ASN A 36 -5.00 0.45 -18.47
CA ASN A 36 -5.50 1.41 -17.47
C ASN A 36 -6.07 0.72 -16.23
N GLN A 37 -6.85 -0.37 -16.37
CA GLN A 37 -7.36 -1.10 -15.21
C GLN A 37 -6.25 -1.78 -14.41
N LEU A 38 -5.26 -2.37 -15.10
CA LEU A 38 -4.08 -2.92 -14.46
C LEU A 38 -3.27 -1.84 -13.73
N PHE A 39 -3.17 -0.64 -14.30
CA PHE A 39 -2.51 0.52 -13.70
C PHE A 39 -3.18 0.92 -12.39
N TYR A 40 -4.51 1.09 -12.37
CA TYR A 40 -5.21 1.49 -11.16
C TYR A 40 -5.03 0.47 -10.02
N LEU A 41 -5.07 -0.82 -10.34
CA LEU A 41 -4.84 -1.86 -9.33
C LEU A 41 -3.38 -1.88 -8.85
N ALA A 42 -2.41 -1.80 -9.75
CA ALA A 42 -0.99 -1.73 -9.40
C ALA A 42 -0.69 -0.50 -8.53
N TYR A 43 -1.25 0.65 -8.89
CA TYR A 43 -1.13 1.91 -8.15
C TYR A 43 -1.71 1.79 -6.74
N PHE A 44 -2.89 1.16 -6.59
CA PHE A 44 -3.47 0.89 -5.27
C PHE A 44 -2.54 0.06 -4.38
N TYR A 45 -2.01 -1.05 -4.91
CA TYR A 45 -1.09 -1.92 -4.18
C TYR A 45 0.21 -1.21 -3.80
N LEU A 46 0.82 -0.49 -4.74
CA LEU A 46 2.06 0.25 -4.49
C LEU A 46 1.83 1.42 -3.53
N GLY A 47 0.75 2.18 -3.68
CA GLY A 47 0.41 3.30 -2.81
C GLY A 47 0.26 2.86 -1.36
N ILE A 48 -0.57 1.85 -1.09
CA ILE A 48 -0.72 1.28 0.26
C ILE A 48 0.59 0.67 0.74
N GLY A 49 1.30 -0.06 -0.13
CA GLY A 49 2.58 -0.67 0.21
C GLY A 49 3.63 0.34 0.65
N MET A 50 3.76 1.46 -0.07
CA MET A 50 4.69 2.54 0.25
C MET A 50 4.30 3.26 1.54
N ILE A 51 3.02 3.60 1.74
CA ILE A 51 2.55 4.21 2.99
C ILE A 51 2.87 3.29 4.17
N ALA A 52 2.51 2.01 4.06
CA ALA A 52 2.77 1.03 5.09
C ALA A 52 4.27 0.85 5.35
N TRP A 53 5.10 0.92 4.30
CA TRP A 53 6.56 0.84 4.41
C TRP A 53 7.16 2.04 5.15
N VAL A 54 6.76 3.26 4.80
CA VAL A 54 7.22 4.50 5.46
C VAL A 54 6.76 4.55 6.93
N THR A 55 5.50 4.22 7.20
CA THR A 55 4.97 4.14 8.56
C THR A 55 5.68 3.09 9.38
N ARG A 56 5.93 1.90 8.83
CA ARG A 56 6.68 0.87 9.52
C ARG A 56 8.15 1.24 9.72
N GLY A 57 8.75 2.02 8.82
CA GLY A 57 10.12 2.51 8.89
C GLY A 57 10.39 3.51 10.02
N GLY A 58 9.36 3.93 10.77
CA GLY A 58 9.52 4.82 11.92
C GLY A 58 9.60 6.31 11.57
N PHE A 59 9.41 6.68 10.30
CA PHE A 59 9.36 8.08 9.88
C PHE A 59 8.30 8.86 10.68
N PHE A 60 7.10 8.31 10.77
CA PHE A 60 6.01 8.92 11.55
C PHE A 60 6.19 8.80 13.06
N ASP A 61 7.07 7.91 13.54
CA ASP A 61 7.36 7.80 14.98
C ASP A 61 8.10 9.05 15.47
N GLY A 62 9.09 9.52 14.70
CA GLY A 62 9.84 10.74 15.01
C GLY A 62 8.93 11.99 15.03
N ILE A 63 8.05 12.11 14.04
CA ILE A 63 7.04 13.17 13.98
C ILE A 63 6.12 13.09 15.20
N THR A 64 5.52 11.92 15.44
CA THR A 64 4.58 11.71 16.55
C THR A 64 5.23 12.00 17.90
N TYR A 65 6.48 11.57 18.10
CA TYR A 65 7.25 11.85 19.30
C TYR A 65 7.47 13.35 19.52
N GLY A 66 7.86 14.08 18.47
CA GLY A 66 8.03 15.54 18.51
C GLY A 66 6.75 16.29 18.91
N PHE A 67 5.63 15.96 18.25
CA PHE A 67 4.33 16.54 18.56
C PHE A 67 3.88 16.21 19.98
N ARG A 68 3.94 14.93 20.40
CA ARG A 68 3.57 14.52 21.76
C ARG A 68 4.38 15.27 22.83
N ARG A 69 5.69 15.39 22.64
CA ARG A 69 6.57 16.12 23.56
C ARG A 69 6.24 17.61 23.61
N PHE A 70 5.97 18.24 22.47
CA PHE A 70 5.64 19.65 22.38
C PHE A 70 4.30 19.96 23.06
N THR A 71 3.24 19.22 22.72
CA THR A 71 1.91 19.40 23.32
C THR A 71 1.94 19.15 24.82
N ASN A 72 2.69 18.15 25.30
CA ASN A 72 2.81 17.88 26.73
C ASN A 72 3.52 19.03 27.48
N ARG A 73 4.53 19.66 26.89
CA ARG A 73 5.21 20.83 27.49
C ARG A 73 4.37 22.11 27.46
N MET A 74 3.51 22.27 26.45
CA MET A 74 2.66 23.45 26.30
C MET A 74 1.36 23.36 27.11
N SER A 75 0.97 22.16 27.55
CA SER A 75 -0.23 21.96 28.38
C SER A 75 -0.01 22.49 29.79
N ARG A 76 -0.90 23.40 30.25
CA ARG A 76 -0.90 23.98 31.60
C ARG A 76 -1.27 22.98 32.71
N ASN A 77 -1.76 21.78 32.35
CA ASN A 77 -2.12 20.72 33.30
C ASN A 77 -0.91 19.81 33.52
N GLY A 78 0.01 20.25 34.39
CA GLY A 78 1.29 19.58 34.68
C GLY A 78 1.22 18.25 35.44
N ASP A 79 0.03 17.65 35.57
CA ASP A 79 -0.20 16.48 36.45
C ASP A 79 -0.49 15.17 35.69
N TYR A 80 -0.45 15.19 34.35
CA TYR A 80 -0.49 13.97 33.55
C TYR A 80 0.95 13.45 33.34
N MET A 81 1.43 12.75 34.36
CA MET A 81 2.58 11.84 34.30
C MET A 81 2.60 11.10 32.96
N GLU A 82 3.70 11.24 32.20
CA GLU A 82 4.27 10.44 31.10
C GLU A 82 3.41 9.51 30.18
N ASP A 83 2.07 9.47 30.25
CA ASP A 83 1.16 8.54 29.55
C ASP A 83 1.31 8.61 28.02
N TRP A 84 1.84 9.72 27.51
CA TRP A 84 2.11 9.87 26.08
C TRP A 84 3.24 8.96 25.58
N LYS A 85 4.13 8.48 26.47
CA LYS A 85 5.21 7.53 26.18
C LYS A 85 4.68 6.11 25.98
N ASP A 86 3.64 5.73 26.72
CA ASP A 86 3.06 4.37 26.65
C ASP A 86 2.12 4.17 25.46
N LYS A 87 1.68 5.26 24.81
CA LYS A 87 0.88 5.17 23.59
C LYS A 87 1.68 4.53 22.46
N PRO A 88 1.15 3.52 21.76
CA PRO A 88 1.86 2.83 20.69
C PRO A 88 2.29 3.81 19.60
N LEU A 89 3.48 3.59 19.07
CA LEU A 89 4.02 4.34 17.94
C LEU A 89 3.38 3.89 16.62
N PRO A 90 3.22 4.78 15.64
CA PRO A 90 2.70 4.43 14.32
C PRO A 90 3.40 3.21 13.68
N SER A 91 4.71 3.04 13.86
CA SER A 91 5.41 1.87 13.34
C SER A 91 4.95 0.55 13.95
N LYS A 92 4.40 0.55 15.16
CA LYS A 92 3.92 -0.64 15.88
C LYS A 92 2.47 -0.99 15.53
N THR A 93 1.72 -0.07 14.92
CA THR A 93 0.33 -0.33 14.53
C THR A 93 0.23 -1.15 13.23
N ILE A 94 1.28 -1.14 12.40
CA ILE A 94 1.33 -1.90 11.14
C ILE A 94 2.13 -3.20 11.31
N ASN A 95 1.53 -4.32 10.92
CA ASN A 95 2.21 -5.61 10.91
C ASN A 95 3.33 -5.64 9.85
N GLN A 96 4.49 -6.19 10.20
CA GLN A 96 5.66 -6.30 9.31
C GLN A 96 5.39 -7.05 7.99
N SER A 97 4.39 -7.94 7.97
CA SER A 97 4.00 -8.67 6.75
C SER A 97 3.24 -7.82 5.73
N TRP A 98 2.56 -6.75 6.15
CA TRP A 98 1.71 -5.93 5.29
C TRP A 98 2.49 -5.19 4.21
N PRO A 99 3.53 -4.37 4.53
CA PRO A 99 4.29 -3.67 3.50
C PRO A 99 4.88 -4.64 2.46
N ARG A 100 5.42 -5.78 2.93
CA ARG A 100 5.99 -6.81 2.05
C ARG A 100 4.95 -7.41 1.10
N PHE A 101 3.74 -7.68 1.59
CA PHE A 101 2.65 -8.21 0.78
C PHE A 101 2.22 -7.20 -0.30
N PHE A 102 1.92 -5.97 0.11
CA PHE A 102 1.43 -4.94 -0.81
C PHE A 102 2.47 -4.54 -1.85
N LEU A 103 3.73 -4.33 -1.44
CA LEU A 103 4.82 -4.00 -2.36
C LEU A 103 5.12 -5.14 -3.34
N PHE A 104 5.11 -6.40 -2.88
CA PHE A 104 5.37 -7.53 -3.78
C PHE A 104 4.30 -7.62 -4.89
N HIS A 105 3.03 -7.57 -4.53
CA HIS A 105 1.95 -7.62 -5.52
C HIS A 105 1.93 -6.38 -6.41
N GLY A 106 2.16 -5.19 -5.85
CA GLY A 106 2.29 -3.95 -6.60
C GLY A 106 3.42 -4.02 -7.63
N CYS A 107 4.61 -4.50 -7.24
CA CYS A 107 5.74 -4.64 -8.16
C CYS A 107 5.49 -5.67 -9.27
N VAL A 108 4.87 -6.82 -8.95
CA VAL A 108 4.53 -7.83 -9.96
C VAL A 108 3.52 -7.30 -10.96
N LEU A 109 2.47 -6.61 -10.51
CA LEU A 109 1.48 -5.99 -11.39
C LEU A 109 2.10 -4.86 -12.22
N MET A 110 2.98 -4.06 -11.63
CA MET A 110 3.71 -3.00 -12.33
C MET A 110 4.62 -3.55 -13.43
N LEU A 111 5.33 -4.65 -13.17
CA LEU A 111 6.13 -5.32 -14.20
C LEU A 111 5.25 -5.84 -15.34
N GLY A 112 4.11 -6.46 -15.01
CA GLY A 112 3.13 -6.89 -16.03
C GLY A 112 2.61 -5.72 -16.86
N LEU A 113 2.32 -4.58 -16.23
CA LEU A 113 1.92 -3.36 -16.91
C LEU A 113 3.01 -2.84 -17.84
N LEU A 114 4.27 -2.77 -17.38
CA LEU A 114 5.36 -2.30 -18.22
C LEU A 114 5.57 -3.19 -19.44
N ILE A 115 5.42 -4.52 -19.28
CA ILE A 115 5.48 -5.46 -20.40
C ILE A 115 4.34 -5.20 -21.40
N LEU A 116 3.10 -5.08 -20.93
CA LEU A 116 1.94 -4.80 -21.78
C LEU A 116 2.06 -3.45 -22.49
N LEU A 117 2.58 -2.43 -21.80
CA LEU A 117 2.84 -1.11 -22.37
C LEU A 117 3.88 -1.19 -23.49
N LEU A 118 4.94 -1.98 -23.29
CA LEU A 118 5.96 -2.24 -24.31
C LEU A 118 5.35 -2.90 -25.56
N PHE A 119 4.50 -3.91 -25.36
CA PHE A 119 3.76 -4.53 -26.46
C PHE A 119 2.82 -3.55 -27.17
N TYR A 120 2.11 -2.71 -26.42
CA TYR A 120 1.17 -1.72 -26.98
C TYR A 120 1.85 -0.68 -27.87
N TYR A 121 3.11 -0.32 -27.60
CA TYR A 121 3.84 0.65 -28.42
C TYR A 121 4.66 0.04 -29.56
N LEU A 122 5.01 -1.25 -29.46
CA LEU A 122 5.78 -1.95 -30.50
C LEU A 122 4.91 -2.55 -31.61
N LEU A 123 3.63 -2.78 -31.33
CA LEU A 123 2.67 -3.43 -32.21
C LEU A 123 1.64 -2.42 -32.73
#